data_AF-A0A7X6NJK2-F1
#
_entry.id   AF-A0A7X6NJK2-F1
#
_cell.length_a   1.000
_cell.length_b   1.000
_cell.length_c   1.000
_cell.angle_alpha   90.00
_cell.angle_beta   90.00
_cell.angle_gamma   90.00
#
_symmetry.space_group_name_H-M   'P 1'
#
loop_
_entity.id
_entity.type
_entity.pdbx_description
1 polymer ?
#
loop_
_entity_poly.entity_id
_entity_poly.type
_entity_poly.pdbx_seq_one_letter_code
_entity_poly.pdbx_strand_id
1 'polypeptide(L)'
;MKRKIIFVTVFILILLILLTSCNTNNLIEYKKASDKTEQIIKGQTAGEFTMTTEINPAGLTAEEIKELNYIKDMNGSFSVVFDNEEEKTIIRNYLNFGGLGYDFEVFINGDE
;
A
#
# COMPACT_ATOMS: atom_id res chain seq x y z
N MET A 1 27.87 -44.25 20.59
CA MET A 1 27.82 -43.92 19.14
C MET A 1 26.56 -43.16 18.75
N LYS A 2 25.34 -43.58 19.16
CA LYS A 2 24.07 -42.92 18.78
C LYS A 2 24.00 -41.40 19.05
N ARG A 3 24.48 -40.92 20.21
CA ARG A 3 24.54 -39.48 20.52
C ARG A 3 25.47 -38.69 19.57
N LYS A 4 26.62 -39.26 19.19
CA LYS A 4 27.58 -38.60 18.27
C LYS A 4 26.98 -38.47 16.85
N ILE A 5 26.22 -39.47 16.41
CA ILE A 5 25.52 -39.43 15.11
C ILE A 5 24.49 -38.30 15.10
N ILE A 6 23.70 -38.14 16.17
CA ILE A 6 22.70 -37.06 16.28
C ILE A 6 23.36 -35.67 16.15
N PHE A 7 24.49 -35.45 16.84
CA PHE A 7 25.21 -34.16 16.74
C PHE A 7 25.73 -33.90 15.33
N VAL A 8 26.26 -34.91 14.64
CA VAL A 8 26.71 -34.79 13.25
C VAL A 8 25.55 -34.48 12.32
N THR A 9 24.40 -35.15 12.49
CA THR A 9 23.21 -34.89 11.70
C THR A 9 22.70 -33.47 11.89
N VAL A 10 22.62 -32.97 13.13
CA VAL A 10 22.20 -31.59 13.43
C VAL A 10 23.17 -30.58 12.83
N PHE A 11 24.48 -30.82 12.93
CA PHE A 11 25.49 -29.95 12.34
C PHE A 11 25.36 -29.87 10.81
N ILE A 12 25.16 -30.99 10.13
CA ILE A 12 24.94 -31.04 8.67
C ILE A 12 23.66 -30.27 8.29
N LEU A 13 22.60 -30.41 9.08
CA LEU A 13 21.33 -29.70 8.85
C LEU A 13 21.49 -28.18 8.97
N ILE A 14 22.23 -27.72 9.98
CA ILE A 14 22.56 -26.29 10.15
C ILE A 14 23.41 -25.80 8.97
N LEU A 15 24.38 -26.60 8.52
CA LEU A 15 25.25 -26.25 7.39
C LEU A 15 24.46 -26.11 6.09
N LEU A 16 23.48 -27.00 5.85
CA LEU A 16 22.60 -26.93 4.68
C LEU A 16 21.75 -25.66 4.69
N ILE A 17 21.18 -25.28 5.83
CA ILE A 17 20.37 -24.05 5.96
C ILE A 17 21.23 -22.82 5.63
N LEU A 18 22.45 -22.73 6.17
CA LEU A 18 23.37 -21.62 5.94
C LEU A 18 23.82 -21.51 4.47
N LEU A 19 23.95 -22.64 3.76
CA LEU A 19 24.30 -22.65 2.33
C LEU A 19 23.13 -22.21 1.44
N THR A 20 21.89 -22.53 1.82
CA THR A 20 20.70 -22.15 1.03
C THR A 20 20.27 -20.70 1.22
N SER A 21 20.58 -20.07 2.35
CA SER A 21 20.14 -18.70 2.66
C SER A 21 20.98 -17.58 2.02
N CYS A 22 22.08 -17.91 1.34
CA CYS A 22 23.02 -16.94 0.76
C CYS A 22 22.93 -16.82 -0.77
N ASN A 23 21.97 -17.48 -1.42
CA ASN A 23 21.88 -17.51 -2.88
C ASN A 23 20.84 -16.53 -3.47
N THR A 24 20.12 -15.80 -2.64
CA THR A 24 19.16 -14.78 -3.08
C THR A 24 19.83 -13.41 -3.14
N ASN A 25 20.20 -12.99 -4.35
CA ASN A 25 20.64 -11.62 -4.59
C ASN A 25 19.40 -10.71 -4.69
N ASN A 26 18.87 -10.32 -3.54
CA ASN A 26 17.66 -9.50 -3.42
C ASN A 26 17.74 -8.20 -4.22
N LEU A 27 18.93 -7.63 -4.40
CA LEU A 27 19.12 -6.42 -5.20
C LEU A 27 18.90 -6.67 -6.69
N ILE A 28 19.36 -7.80 -7.23
CA ILE A 28 19.14 -8.17 -8.63
C ILE A 28 17.65 -8.44 -8.87
N GLU A 29 16.99 -9.17 -7.98
CA GLU A 29 15.56 -9.47 -8.13
C GLU A 29 14.70 -8.20 -8.00
N TYR A 30 15.05 -7.29 -7.08
CA TYR A 30 14.42 -5.97 -7.00
C TYR A 30 14.57 -5.18 -8.30
N LYS A 31 15.78 -5.13 -8.87
CA LYS A 31 16.03 -4.42 -10.14
C LYS A 31 15.20 -5.00 -11.28
N LYS A 32 15.17 -6.33 -11.44
CA LYS A 32 14.31 -6.98 -12.45
C LYS A 32 12.83 -6.66 -12.26
N ALA A 33 12.35 -6.62 -11.02
CA ALA A 33 10.97 -6.25 -10.73
C ALA A 33 10.70 -4.78 -11.11
N SER A 34 11.62 -3.87 -10.76
CA SER A 34 11.57 -2.46 -11.12
C SER A 34 11.53 -2.26 -12.63
N ASP A 35 12.46 -2.87 -13.37
CA ASP A 35 12.55 -2.77 -14.83
C ASP A 35 11.28 -3.29 -15.51
N LYS A 36 10.69 -4.37 -14.97
CA LYS A 36 9.43 -4.93 -15.47
C LYS A 36 8.25 -3.98 -15.19
N THR A 37 8.23 -3.30 -14.05
CA THR A 37 7.18 -2.35 -13.71
C THR A 37 7.28 -1.04 -14.49
N GLU A 38 8.49 -0.58 -14.84
CA GLU A 38 8.68 0.61 -15.70
C GLU A 38 8.10 0.41 -17.11
N GLN A 39 8.00 -0.84 -17.57
CA GLN A 39 7.40 -1.17 -18.87
C GLN A 39 5.86 -1.12 -18.86
N ILE A 40 5.22 -0.87 -17.71
CA ILE A 40 3.76 -0.81 -17.61
C ILE A 40 3.29 0.57 -18.13
N ILE A 41 2.87 0.59 -19.38
CA ILE A 41 2.36 1.78 -20.09
C ILE A 41 0.86 2.00 -19.92
N LYS A 42 0.10 1.00 -19.49
CA LYS A 42 -1.35 1.09 -19.24
C LYS A 42 -1.69 0.34 -17.98
N GLY A 43 -2.64 0.86 -17.21
CA GLY A 43 -3.03 0.20 -15.98
C GLY A 43 -4.21 0.83 -15.27
N GLN A 44 -4.66 0.14 -14.23
CA GLN A 44 -5.66 0.63 -13.32
C GLN A 44 -5.25 0.30 -11.88
N THR A 45 -5.41 1.28 -11.01
CA THR A 45 -5.31 1.11 -9.56
C THR A 45 -6.60 1.59 -8.94
N ALA A 46 -7.23 0.75 -8.11
CA ALA A 46 -8.39 1.13 -7.34
C ALA A 46 -8.20 0.73 -5.88
N GLY A 47 -8.84 1.46 -4.98
CA GLY A 47 -8.78 1.19 -3.56
C GLY A 47 -9.93 1.81 -2.81
N GLU A 48 -10.30 1.17 -1.72
CA GLU A 48 -11.21 1.69 -0.72
C GLU A 48 -10.42 1.90 0.57
N PHE A 49 -10.79 2.93 1.31
CA PHE A 49 -10.19 3.17 2.62
C PHE A 49 -11.26 3.59 3.61
N THR A 50 -10.99 3.29 4.88
CA THR A 50 -11.76 3.76 6.01
C THR A 50 -10.77 4.23 7.07
N MET A 51 -11.04 5.38 7.66
CA MET A 51 -10.21 6.00 8.68
C MET A 51 -11.11 6.41 9.84
N THR A 52 -10.76 5.95 11.03
CA THR A 52 -11.39 6.37 12.28
C THR A 52 -10.37 7.16 13.09
N THR A 53 -10.73 8.38 13.46
CA THR A 53 -9.90 9.31 14.22
C THR A 53 -10.40 9.35 15.67
N GLU A 54 -9.54 9.03 16.62
CA GLU A 54 -9.84 9.17 18.05
C GLU A 54 -9.43 10.56 18.54
N ILE A 55 -10.37 11.32 19.09
CA ILE A 55 -10.16 12.68 19.58
C ILE A 55 -10.20 12.67 21.11
N ASN A 56 -9.18 13.22 21.75
CA ASN A 56 -9.19 13.48 23.19
C ASN A 56 -9.97 14.77 23.47
N PRO A 57 -11.13 14.73 24.15
CA PRO A 57 -11.95 15.92 24.39
C PRO A 57 -11.41 16.83 25.51
N ALA A 58 -10.35 16.43 26.22
CA ALA A 58 -9.83 17.20 27.35
C ALA A 58 -9.34 18.58 26.90
N GLY A 59 -9.94 19.64 27.47
CA GLY A 59 -9.61 21.03 27.15
C GLY A 59 -10.35 21.61 25.95
N LEU A 60 -11.24 20.85 25.31
CA LEU A 60 -12.07 21.32 24.19
C LEU A 60 -13.46 21.74 24.68
N THR A 61 -14.00 22.77 24.03
CA THR A 61 -15.39 23.19 24.14
C THR A 61 -16.31 22.23 23.37
N ALA A 62 -17.61 22.29 23.67
CA ALA A 62 -18.61 21.49 22.96
C ALA A 62 -18.71 21.85 21.46
N GLU A 63 -18.47 23.12 21.11
CA GLU A 63 -18.46 23.59 19.72
C GLU A 63 -17.28 22.96 18.95
N GLU A 64 -16.08 22.99 19.53
CA GLU A 64 -14.87 22.39 18.93
C GLU A 64 -15.00 20.87 18.77
N ILE A 65 -15.57 20.18 19.76
CA ILE A 65 -15.83 18.73 19.65
C ILE A 65 -16.81 18.45 18.50
N LYS A 66 -17.83 19.29 18.31
CA LYS A 66 -18.81 19.15 17.23
C LYS A 66 -18.17 19.34 15.86
N GLU A 67 -17.26 20.29 15.71
CA GLU A 67 -16.51 20.50 14.47
C GLU A 67 -15.56 19.33 14.16
N LEU A 68 -14.89 18.78 15.18
CA LEU A 68 -13.97 17.66 14.98
C LEU A 68 -14.70 16.33 14.68
N ASN A 69 -15.96 16.19 15.06
CA ASN A 69 -16.73 14.98 14.77
C ASN A 69 -16.93 14.73 13.26
N TYR A 70 -16.82 15.74 12.40
CA TYR A 70 -16.93 15.56 10.94
C TYR A 70 -15.79 14.71 10.35
N ILE A 71 -14.61 14.69 10.99
CA ILE A 71 -13.45 13.90 10.54
C ILE A 71 -13.24 12.62 11.36
N LYS A 72 -14.15 12.35 12.31
CA LYS A 72 -14.06 11.17 13.18
C LYS A 72 -14.14 9.88 12.39
N ASP A 73 -15.13 9.80 11.50
CA ASP A 73 -15.36 8.63 10.67
C ASP A 73 -15.33 9.07 9.21
N MET A 74 -14.25 8.68 8.53
CA MET A 74 -14.04 8.97 7.13
C MET A 74 -13.97 7.67 6.34
N ASN A 75 -14.57 7.65 5.17
CA ASN A 75 -14.39 6.58 4.20
C ASN A 75 -14.27 7.16 2.80
N GLY A 76 -13.71 6.37 1.89
CA GLY A 76 -13.60 6.80 0.52
C GLY A 76 -13.16 5.69 -0.39
N SER A 77 -13.28 5.96 -1.68
CA SER A 77 -12.82 5.08 -2.74
C SER A 77 -12.14 5.89 -3.82
N PHE A 78 -11.14 5.31 -4.47
CA PHE A 78 -10.51 5.91 -5.62
C PHE A 78 -10.29 4.88 -6.72
N SER A 79 -10.27 5.37 -7.96
CA SER A 79 -9.86 4.60 -9.13
C SER A 79 -9.05 5.51 -10.04
N VAL A 80 -7.85 5.07 -10.37
CA VAL A 80 -6.97 5.70 -11.36
C VAL A 80 -6.82 4.75 -12.52
N VAL A 81 -7.12 5.22 -13.73
CA VAL A 81 -6.87 4.50 -14.98
C VAL A 81 -5.93 5.35 -15.81
N PHE A 82 -4.83 4.79 -16.28
CA PHE A 82 -3.85 5.50 -17.10
C PHE A 82 -3.53 4.76 -18.39
N ASP A 83 -3.28 5.53 -19.45
CA ASP A 83 -2.75 5.09 -20.73
C ASP A 83 -1.65 6.07 -21.15
N ASN A 84 -0.40 5.67 -20.97
CA ASN A 84 0.76 6.49 -21.30
C ASN A 84 1.00 6.59 -22.82
N GLU A 85 0.48 5.65 -23.63
CA GLU A 85 0.59 5.76 -25.10
C GLU A 85 -0.29 6.90 -25.62
N GLU A 86 -1.46 7.06 -24.99
CA GLU A 86 -2.45 8.08 -25.33
C GLU A 86 -2.32 9.34 -24.48
N GLU A 87 -1.35 9.39 -23.56
CA GLU A 87 -1.14 10.45 -22.56
C GLU A 87 -2.41 10.80 -21.76
N LYS A 88 -3.23 9.79 -21.44
CA LYS A 88 -4.53 9.96 -20.78
C LYS A 88 -4.55 9.37 -19.39
N THR A 89 -5.12 10.10 -18.44
CA THR A 89 -5.40 9.60 -17.10
C THR A 89 -6.82 9.98 -16.67
N ILE A 90 -7.53 9.03 -16.07
CA ILE A 90 -8.83 9.25 -15.44
C ILE A 90 -8.69 8.92 -13.95
N ILE A 91 -8.95 9.91 -13.11
CA ILE A 91 -8.95 9.79 -11.65
C ILE A 91 -10.39 9.97 -11.18
N ARG A 92 -10.92 8.97 -10.50
CA ARG A 92 -12.22 9.02 -9.84
C ARG A 92 -12.01 8.92 -8.35
N ASN A 93 -12.70 9.75 -7.59
CA ASN A 93 -12.59 9.75 -6.15
C ASN A 93 -13.94 10.02 -5.51
N TYR A 94 -14.17 9.33 -4.40
CA TYR A 94 -15.29 9.55 -3.51
C TYR A 94 -14.75 9.63 -2.08
N LEU A 95 -15.19 10.64 -1.34
CA LEU A 95 -14.86 10.84 0.07
C LEU A 95 -16.15 11.08 0.85
N ASN A 96 -16.22 10.51 2.05
CA ASN A 96 -17.28 10.76 3.01
C ASN A 96 -16.65 11.23 4.32
N PHE A 97 -17.10 12.40 4.80
CA PHE A 97 -16.71 12.98 6.08
C PHE A 97 -17.92 13.05 6.99
N GLY A 98 -18.08 12.06 7.89
CA GLY A 98 -19.15 12.10 8.89
C GLY A 98 -20.56 12.27 8.31
N GLY A 99 -20.81 11.79 7.08
CA GLY A 99 -22.08 11.93 6.36
C GLY A 99 -22.08 12.93 5.20
N LEU A 100 -21.03 13.75 5.05
CA LEU A 100 -20.86 14.64 3.89
C LEU A 100 -20.06 13.95 2.79
N GLY A 101 -20.73 13.63 1.69
CA GLY A 101 -20.12 13.02 0.51
C GLY A 101 -19.56 14.05 -0.47
N TYR A 102 -18.38 13.77 -1.00
CA TYR A 102 -17.73 14.52 -2.07
C TYR A 102 -17.28 13.55 -3.14
N ASP A 103 -17.80 13.71 -4.34
CA ASP A 103 -17.38 13.00 -5.54
C ASP A 103 -16.66 13.95 -6.48
N PHE A 104 -15.57 13.48 -7.09
CA PHE A 104 -14.93 14.20 -8.17
C PHE A 104 -14.29 13.25 -9.18
N GLU A 105 -14.25 13.72 -10.43
CA GLU A 105 -13.56 13.06 -11.53
C GLU A 105 -12.59 14.06 -12.18
N VAL A 106 -11.36 13.62 -12.42
CA VAL A 106 -10.34 14.39 -13.13
C VAL A 106 -9.95 13.60 -14.38
N PHE A 107 -9.96 14.30 -15.51
CA PHE A 107 -9.52 13.79 -16.80
C PHE A 107 -8.28 14.59 -17.20
N ILE A 108 -7.17 13.91 -17.42
CA ILE A 108 -5.90 14.48 -17.87
C ILE A 108 -5.66 13.96 -19.28
N ASN A 109 -5.28 14.84 -20.21
CA ASN A 109 -5.04 14.50 -21.61
C ASN A 109 -3.84 15.29 -22.15
N GLY A 110 -2.64 14.71 -22.07
CA GLY A 110 -1.40 15.39 -22.46
C GLY A 110 -1.02 16.53 -21.49
N ASP A 111 -0.67 17.68 -22.05
CA ASP A 111 -0.22 18.88 -21.32
C ASP A 111 -1.36 19.73 -20.70
N GLU A 112 -2.63 19.29 -20.81
CA GLU A 112 -3.82 19.99 -20.27
C GLU A 112 -4.40 19.34 -19.00
#